data_AF-A0A1G2EQF1-F1
#
_entry.id   AF-A0A1G2EQF1-F1
#
_cell.length_a   1.000
_cell.length_b   1.000
_cell.length_c   1.000
_cell.angle_alpha   90.00
_cell.angle_beta   90.00
_cell.angle_gamma   90.00
#
_symmetry.space_group_name_H-M   'P 1'
#
loop_
_entity.id
_entity.type
_entity.pdbx_description
1 polymer ?
#
loop_
_entity_poly.entity_id
_entity_poly.type
_entity_poly.pdbx_seq_one_letter_code
_entity_poly.pdbx_strand_id
1 'polypeptide(L)'
;MIMENKTSDINDLILQLAVMAMKPVLNDEVWQCYGYKKKPKHGSMWDKIFPKMFALDNFISKEILTMGLIDVLNGIKKSAETPDTKLVISIGVVDQFISTTKNMFPSDLFMENLFSTYASHLKSEKSKIHEPVILKAKDILDKKDFAKFMVGTIRLLAMEHTDDFLLKSDYIKSYIEKSSKENKLNISMPDEVYKKYLPLIEEKILKA
;
A
#
# COMPACT_ATOMS: atom_id res chain seq x y z
N MET A 1 28.80 19.39 9.98
CA MET A 1 28.07 19.56 8.70
C MET A 1 26.62 19.80 9.09
N ILE A 2 26.15 21.04 8.99
CA ILE A 2 24.77 21.40 9.34
C ILE A 2 23.90 20.76 8.27
N MET A 3 23.08 19.77 8.64
CA MET A 3 21.99 19.34 7.79
C MET A 3 21.05 20.54 7.67
N GLU A 4 21.14 21.28 6.57
CA GLU A 4 20.09 22.20 6.18
C GLU A 4 18.78 21.40 6.20
N ASN A 5 17.79 21.88 6.94
CA ASN A 5 16.40 21.41 6.83
C ASN A 5 15.93 21.76 5.42
N LYS A 6 16.34 20.98 4.41
CA LYS A 6 15.74 21.02 3.09
C LYS A 6 14.32 20.51 3.26
N THR A 7 13.40 21.45 3.34
CA THR A 7 11.98 21.20 3.15
C THR A 7 11.83 20.46 1.82
N SER A 8 11.38 19.20 1.86
CA SER A 8 11.23 18.42 0.63
C SER A 8 10.12 19.03 -0.23
N ASP A 9 10.31 19.07 -1.55
CA ASP A 9 9.27 19.47 -2.50
C ASP A 9 8.11 18.44 -2.52
N ILE A 10 6.97 18.77 -3.14
CA ILE A 10 5.83 17.86 -3.29
C ILE A 10 6.20 16.58 -4.04
N ASN A 11 7.03 16.66 -5.09
CA ASN A 11 7.45 15.48 -5.84
C ASN A 11 8.32 14.55 -4.98
N ASP A 12 9.23 15.13 -4.20
CA ASP A 12 10.04 14.39 -3.25
C ASP A 12 9.17 13.76 -2.17
N LEU A 13 8.22 14.51 -1.61
CA LEU A 13 7.22 14.01 -0.65
C LEU A 13 6.50 12.78 -1.21
N ILE A 14 5.96 12.87 -2.43
CA ILE A 14 5.28 11.76 -3.09
C ILE A 14 6.18 10.54 -3.20
N LEU A 15 7.41 10.73 -3.67
CA LEU A 15 8.39 9.65 -3.77
C LEU A 15 8.67 9.03 -2.40
N GLN A 16 8.88 9.83 -1.36
CA GLN A 16 9.15 9.32 -0.01
C GLN A 16 7.96 8.54 0.52
N LEU A 17 6.74 9.05 0.37
CA LEU A 17 5.51 8.38 0.80
C LEU A 17 5.29 7.05 0.08
N ALA A 18 5.51 7.01 -1.24
CA ALA A 18 5.43 5.77 -2.02
C ALA A 18 6.49 4.75 -1.55
N VAL A 19 7.72 5.19 -1.31
CA VAL A 19 8.79 4.34 -0.77
C VAL A 19 8.43 3.82 0.63
N MET A 20 7.86 4.66 1.50
CA MET A 20 7.39 4.25 2.83
C MET A 20 6.34 3.15 2.70
N ALA A 21 5.33 3.33 1.85
CA ALA A 21 4.28 2.34 1.61
C ALA A 21 4.81 1.02 1.02
N MET A 22 5.89 1.05 0.22
CA MET A 22 6.50 -0.18 -0.34
C MET A 22 7.46 -0.88 0.61
N LYS A 23 8.07 -0.14 1.55
CA LYS A 23 9.12 -0.66 2.44
C LYS A 23 8.75 -1.99 3.15
N PRO A 24 7.52 -2.22 3.63
CA PRO A 24 7.17 -3.48 4.30
C PRO A 24 7.42 -4.73 3.45
N VAL A 25 7.23 -4.66 2.12
CA VAL A 25 7.47 -5.81 1.23
C VAL A 25 8.96 -6.19 1.14
N LEU A 26 9.85 -5.29 1.55
CA LEU A 26 11.29 -5.50 1.56
C LEU A 26 11.79 -6.01 2.92
N ASN A 27 10.95 -6.06 3.96
CA ASN A 27 11.35 -6.49 5.30
C ASN A 27 11.28 -8.02 5.44
N ASP A 28 12.41 -8.66 5.73
CA ASP A 28 12.51 -10.11 5.95
C ASP A 28 11.57 -10.59 7.08
N GLU A 29 11.33 -9.78 8.12
CA GLU A 29 10.43 -10.13 9.23
C GLU A 29 8.98 -10.34 8.78
N VAL A 30 8.51 -9.52 7.82
CA VAL A 30 7.18 -9.67 7.24
C VAL A 30 7.08 -10.99 6.49
N TRP A 31 8.11 -11.38 5.73
CA TRP A 31 8.14 -12.66 5.02
C TRP A 31 8.28 -13.86 5.96
N GLN A 32 8.97 -13.69 7.08
CA GLN A 32 9.09 -14.73 8.12
C GLN A 32 7.75 -15.06 8.79
N CYS A 33 6.78 -14.12 8.82
CA CYS A 33 5.41 -14.42 9.25
C CYS A 33 4.81 -15.57 8.41
N TYR A 34 5.09 -15.58 7.11
CA TYR A 34 4.61 -16.61 6.17
C TYR A 34 5.54 -17.84 6.09
N GLY A 35 6.52 -17.99 6.98
CA GLY A 35 7.40 -19.17 7.01
C GLY A 35 8.55 -19.16 5.99
N TYR A 36 8.86 -18.00 5.40
CA TYR A 36 10.08 -17.84 4.60
C TYR A 36 11.29 -17.58 5.53
N LYS A 37 12.49 -17.96 5.08
CA LYS A 37 13.73 -17.58 5.79
C LYS A 37 14.09 -16.11 5.57
N LYS A 38 13.89 -15.63 4.33
CA LYS A 38 14.13 -14.27 3.83
C LYS A 38 13.16 -13.98 2.70
N LYS A 39 13.02 -12.72 2.30
CA LYS A 39 12.20 -12.33 1.16
C LYS A 39 12.61 -13.09 -0.11
N PRO A 40 11.66 -13.56 -0.93
CA PRO A 40 11.95 -14.12 -2.25
C PRO A 40 12.78 -13.15 -3.11
N LYS A 41 13.68 -13.71 -3.93
CA LYS A 41 14.61 -12.97 -4.80
C LYS A 41 14.43 -13.32 -6.28
N HIS A 42 13.21 -13.60 -6.70
CA HIS A 42 12.92 -13.77 -8.12
C HIS A 42 12.51 -12.42 -8.72
N GLY A 43 12.78 -12.26 -10.02
CA GLY A 43 12.38 -11.07 -10.78
C GLY A 43 11.00 -11.26 -11.40
N SER A 44 10.32 -10.15 -11.69
CA SER A 44 8.95 -10.12 -12.25
C SER A 44 8.74 -10.92 -13.54
N MET A 45 9.82 -11.26 -14.25
CA MET A 45 9.78 -12.16 -15.40
C MET A 45 9.40 -13.59 -15.00
N TRP A 46 9.89 -14.09 -13.86
CA TRP A 46 9.58 -15.44 -13.36
C TRP A 46 8.12 -15.57 -12.96
N ASP A 47 7.55 -14.52 -12.37
CA ASP A 47 6.12 -14.43 -12.04
C ASP A 47 5.24 -14.57 -13.29
N LYS A 48 5.66 -13.97 -14.41
CA LYS A 48 4.93 -14.04 -15.68
C LYS A 48 5.03 -15.41 -16.34
N ILE A 49 6.20 -16.06 -16.26
CA ILE A 49 6.43 -17.35 -16.93
C ILE A 49 5.85 -18.51 -16.11
N PHE A 50 5.90 -18.44 -14.78
CA PHE A 50 5.44 -19.50 -13.88
C PHE A 50 4.44 -18.97 -12.84
N PRO A 51 3.29 -18.40 -13.27
CA PRO A 51 2.37 -17.71 -12.37
C PRO A 51 1.81 -18.61 -11.27
N LYS A 52 1.64 -19.92 -11.54
CA LYS A 52 1.19 -20.90 -10.54
C LYS A 52 2.26 -21.22 -9.48
N MET A 53 3.53 -21.20 -9.87
CA MET A 53 4.65 -21.50 -8.96
C MET A 53 4.88 -20.39 -7.94
N PHE A 54 4.61 -19.14 -8.36
CA PHE A 54 4.81 -17.94 -7.55
C PHE A 54 3.49 -17.31 -7.08
N ALA A 55 2.38 -18.05 -7.14
CA ALA A 55 1.05 -17.55 -6.80
C ALA A 55 1.01 -16.97 -5.37
N LEU A 56 1.56 -17.72 -4.39
CA LEU A 56 1.64 -17.27 -3.01
C LEU A 56 2.48 -16.00 -2.84
N ASP A 57 3.69 -15.95 -3.43
CA ASP A 57 4.60 -14.81 -3.32
C ASP A 57 3.96 -13.53 -3.89
N ASN A 58 3.30 -13.67 -5.04
CA ASN A 58 2.60 -12.57 -5.71
C ASN A 58 1.41 -12.09 -4.88
N PHE A 59 0.65 -13.03 -4.31
CA PHE A 59 -0.50 -12.71 -3.46
C PHE A 59 -0.05 -11.97 -2.18
N ILE A 60 0.96 -12.49 -1.48
CA ILE A 60 1.57 -11.85 -0.30
C ILE A 60 2.06 -10.44 -0.64
N SER A 61 2.81 -10.30 -1.73
CA SER A 61 3.36 -9.00 -2.15
C SER A 61 2.25 -7.99 -2.44
N LYS A 62 1.22 -8.39 -3.17
CA LYS A 62 0.08 -7.52 -3.51
C LYS A 62 -0.63 -7.04 -2.25
N GLU A 63 -0.91 -7.91 -1.29
CA GLU A 63 -1.59 -7.55 -0.05
C GLU A 63 -0.73 -6.65 0.84
N ILE A 64 0.55 -6.96 1.03
CA ILE A 64 1.47 -6.11 1.83
C ILE A 64 1.59 -4.71 1.21
N LEU A 65 1.74 -4.62 -0.11
CA LEU A 65 1.79 -3.35 -0.83
C LEU A 65 0.49 -2.56 -0.69
N THR A 66 -0.65 -3.26 -0.74
CA THR A 66 -1.97 -2.63 -0.55
C THR A 66 -2.11 -2.09 0.87
N MET A 67 -1.73 -2.86 1.89
CA MET A 67 -1.77 -2.45 3.30
C MET A 67 -0.88 -1.23 3.57
N GLY A 68 0.36 -1.25 3.09
CA GLY A 68 1.28 -0.11 3.26
C GLY A 68 0.78 1.16 2.58
N LEU A 69 0.14 1.04 1.40
CA LEU A 69 -0.49 2.17 0.73
C LEU A 69 -1.69 2.70 1.51
N ILE A 70 -2.52 1.83 2.10
CA ILE A 70 -3.64 2.23 2.95
C ILE A 70 -3.15 3.06 4.14
N ASP A 71 -2.11 2.62 4.83
CA ASP A 71 -1.57 3.36 5.98
C ASP A 71 -1.06 4.75 5.60
N VAL A 72 -0.41 4.86 4.42
CA VAL A 72 0.01 6.15 3.87
C VAL A 72 -1.18 7.05 3.54
N LEU A 73 -2.22 6.51 2.90
CA LEU A 73 -3.44 7.25 2.60
C LEU A 73 -4.18 7.69 3.86
N ASN A 74 -4.19 6.87 4.92
CA ASN A 74 -4.69 7.25 6.24
C ASN A 74 -3.86 8.37 6.86
N GLY A 75 -2.53 8.33 6.73
CA GLY A 75 -1.65 9.42 7.17
C GLY A 75 -1.93 10.75 6.45
N ILE A 76 -2.15 10.71 5.13
CA ILE A 76 -2.56 11.87 4.34
C ILE A 76 -3.92 12.39 4.82
N LYS A 77 -4.91 11.49 4.98
CA LYS A 77 -6.25 11.84 5.46
C LYS A 77 -6.23 12.53 6.83
N LYS A 78 -5.40 12.04 7.76
CA LYS A 78 -5.23 12.58 9.13
C LYS A 78 -4.45 13.90 9.22
N SER A 79 -3.73 14.30 8.16
CA SER A 79 -2.94 15.54 8.14
C SER A 79 -3.80 16.81 8.27
N ALA A 80 -3.18 17.90 8.71
CA ALA A 80 -3.81 19.23 8.77
C ALA A 80 -3.91 19.92 7.39
N GLU A 81 -3.49 19.27 6.31
CA GLU A 81 -3.56 19.83 4.95
C GLU A 81 -5.00 20.08 4.50
N THR A 82 -5.18 21.00 3.55
CA THR A 82 -6.49 21.27 2.95
C THR A 82 -7.01 20.03 2.20
N PRO A 83 -8.34 19.89 2.02
CA PRO A 83 -8.92 18.78 1.25
C PRO A 83 -8.29 18.63 -0.15
N ASP A 84 -8.09 19.75 -0.86
CA ASP A 84 -7.47 19.75 -2.20
C ASP A 84 -6.02 19.26 -2.15
N THR A 85 -5.22 19.73 -1.19
CA THR A 85 -3.84 19.28 -1.02
C THR A 85 -3.79 17.79 -0.67
N LYS A 86 -4.69 17.29 0.19
CA LYS A 86 -4.79 15.86 0.49
C LYS A 86 -5.09 15.04 -0.76
N LEU A 87 -6.04 15.50 -1.58
CA LEU A 87 -6.39 14.83 -2.83
C LEU A 87 -5.20 14.79 -3.81
N VAL A 88 -4.50 15.92 -3.98
CA VAL A 88 -3.29 16.01 -4.82
C VAL A 88 -2.19 15.08 -4.32
N ILE A 89 -1.96 15.03 -3.01
CA ILE A 89 -0.94 14.13 -2.44
C ILE A 89 -1.36 12.67 -2.64
N SER A 90 -2.60 12.31 -2.33
CA SER A 90 -3.10 10.94 -2.48
C SER A 90 -3.02 10.45 -3.93
N ILE A 91 -3.43 11.26 -4.91
CA ILE A 91 -3.33 10.86 -6.32
C ILE A 91 -1.87 10.74 -6.78
N GLY A 92 -0.99 11.63 -6.31
CA GLY A 92 0.45 11.55 -6.59
C GLY A 92 1.07 10.25 -6.06
N VAL A 93 0.76 9.87 -4.82
CA VAL A 93 1.25 8.61 -4.25
C VAL A 93 0.71 7.42 -5.03
N VAL A 94 -0.58 7.41 -5.37
CA VAL A 94 -1.19 6.32 -6.14
C VAL A 94 -0.58 6.23 -7.54
N ASP A 95 -0.34 7.35 -8.22
CA ASP A 95 0.34 7.37 -9.52
C ASP A 95 1.73 6.76 -9.43
N GLN A 96 2.55 7.23 -8.49
CA GLN A 96 3.88 6.70 -8.26
C GLN A 96 3.83 5.19 -7.98
N PHE A 97 2.85 4.75 -7.20
CA PHE A 97 2.66 3.33 -6.87
C PHE A 97 2.33 2.48 -8.09
N ILE A 98 1.37 2.92 -8.90
CA ILE A 98 0.95 2.23 -10.13
C ILE A 98 2.12 2.18 -11.12
N SER A 99 2.83 3.29 -11.30
CA SER A 99 3.97 3.38 -12.22
C SER A 99 5.08 2.41 -11.83
N THR A 100 5.40 2.30 -10.54
CA THR A 100 6.42 1.38 -10.02
C THR A 100 5.99 -0.08 -10.10
N THR A 101 4.71 -0.39 -9.85
CA THR A 101 4.22 -1.78 -9.74
C THR A 101 3.60 -2.34 -11.03
N LYS A 102 3.52 -1.55 -12.11
CA LYS A 102 2.90 -1.93 -13.40
C LYS A 102 3.38 -3.25 -14.02
N ASN A 103 4.61 -3.66 -13.72
CA ASN A 103 5.19 -4.89 -14.24
C ASN A 103 4.87 -6.13 -13.39
N MET A 104 4.41 -5.92 -12.15
CA MET A 104 4.03 -6.96 -11.20
C MET A 104 2.53 -7.23 -11.25
N PHE A 105 1.70 -6.17 -11.31
CA PHE A 105 0.24 -6.29 -11.30
C PHE A 105 -0.39 -5.35 -12.32
N PRO A 106 -1.52 -5.75 -12.96
CA PRO A 106 -2.36 -4.81 -13.70
C PRO A 106 -2.87 -3.70 -12.78
N SER A 107 -2.81 -2.45 -13.23
CA SER A 107 -3.22 -1.28 -12.44
C SER A 107 -4.66 -1.37 -11.94
N ASP A 108 -5.58 -1.80 -12.79
CA ASP A 108 -6.99 -1.97 -12.45
C ASP A 108 -7.19 -3.00 -11.33
N LEU A 109 -6.53 -4.15 -11.45
CA LEU A 109 -6.58 -5.21 -10.45
C LEU A 109 -5.97 -4.78 -9.10
N PHE A 110 -4.97 -3.89 -9.13
CA PHE A 110 -4.40 -3.31 -7.92
C PHE A 110 -5.37 -2.31 -7.27
N MET A 111 -5.97 -1.41 -8.04
CA MET A 111 -6.89 -0.41 -7.52
C MET A 111 -8.19 -1.02 -6.98
N GLU A 112 -8.73 -2.03 -7.64
CA GLU A 112 -9.86 -2.82 -7.11
C GLU A 112 -9.50 -3.48 -5.77
N ASN A 113 -8.27 -3.98 -5.64
CA ASN A 113 -7.80 -4.54 -4.39
C ASN A 113 -7.67 -3.48 -3.30
N LEU A 114 -7.11 -2.31 -3.64
CA LEU A 114 -6.99 -1.17 -2.73
C LEU A 114 -8.35 -0.78 -2.15
N PHE A 115 -9.34 -0.50 -3.02
CA PHE A 115 -10.65 -0.07 -2.55
C PHE A 115 -11.38 -1.15 -1.75
N SER A 116 -11.28 -2.42 -2.17
CA SER A 116 -11.90 -3.51 -1.43
C SER A 116 -11.22 -3.77 -0.07
N THR A 117 -9.89 -3.74 0.02
CA THR A 117 -9.17 -3.85 1.29
C THR A 117 -9.49 -2.67 2.19
N TYR A 118 -9.53 -1.45 1.66
CA TYR A 118 -9.86 -0.26 2.44
C TYR A 118 -11.29 -0.30 2.99
N ALA A 119 -12.27 -0.66 2.17
CA ALA A 119 -13.65 -0.81 2.62
C ALA A 119 -13.80 -1.88 3.71
N SER A 120 -13.09 -3.00 3.59
CA SER A 120 -13.04 -4.04 4.62
C SER A 120 -12.35 -3.53 5.89
N HIS A 121 -11.25 -2.79 5.76
CA HIS A 121 -10.53 -2.19 6.88
C HIS A 121 -11.46 -1.29 7.73
N LEU A 122 -12.24 -0.42 7.08
CA LEU A 122 -13.18 0.48 7.78
C LEU A 122 -14.31 -0.26 8.52
N LYS A 123 -14.73 -1.43 8.01
CA LYS A 123 -15.86 -2.20 8.57
C LYS A 123 -15.46 -3.25 9.59
N SER A 124 -14.18 -3.62 9.63
CA SER A 124 -13.72 -4.73 10.44
C SER A 124 -13.57 -4.32 11.90
N GLU A 125 -13.92 -5.23 12.80
CA GLU A 125 -13.43 -5.15 14.17
C GLU A 125 -11.90 -5.23 14.14
N LYS A 126 -11.20 -4.39 14.91
CA LYS A 126 -9.73 -4.31 14.91
C LYS A 126 -9.06 -5.67 15.12
N SER A 127 -9.62 -6.49 16.01
CA SER A 127 -9.15 -7.85 16.31
C SER A 127 -9.32 -8.85 15.15
N LYS A 128 -10.11 -8.51 14.13
CA LYS A 128 -10.48 -9.36 12.98
C LYS A 128 -10.07 -8.78 11.63
N ILE A 129 -9.21 -7.77 11.63
CA ILE A 129 -8.72 -7.09 10.41
C ILE A 129 -8.07 -8.05 9.38
N HIS A 130 -7.60 -9.21 9.85
CA HIS A 130 -7.02 -10.27 9.02
C HIS A 130 -8.07 -11.09 8.27
N GLU A 131 -9.31 -11.23 8.77
CA GLU A 131 -10.32 -12.11 8.20
C GLU A 131 -10.67 -11.76 6.74
N PRO A 132 -10.97 -10.49 6.38
CA PRO A 132 -11.30 -10.14 5.01
C PRO A 132 -10.13 -10.36 4.05
N VAL A 133 -8.89 -10.16 4.52
CA VAL A 133 -7.67 -10.36 3.73
C VAL A 133 -7.49 -11.84 3.40
N ILE A 134 -7.69 -12.71 4.40
CA ILE A 134 -7.58 -14.16 4.24
C ILE A 134 -8.64 -14.69 3.27
N LEU A 135 -9.88 -14.19 3.37
CA LEU A 135 -10.97 -14.62 2.50
C LEU A 135 -10.69 -14.37 1.01
N LYS A 136 -9.96 -13.30 0.67
CA LYS A 136 -9.55 -13.02 -0.72
C LYS A 136 -8.68 -14.12 -1.32
N ALA A 137 -7.92 -14.84 -0.51
CA ALA A 137 -6.97 -15.86 -0.98
C ALA A 137 -7.62 -17.22 -1.27
N LYS A 138 -8.84 -17.45 -0.76
CA LYS A 138 -9.46 -18.79 -0.68
C LYS A 138 -9.62 -19.50 -2.01
N ASP A 139 -9.99 -18.75 -3.05
CA ASP A 139 -10.26 -19.29 -4.38
C ASP A 139 -9.11 -19.02 -5.38
N ILE A 140 -8.02 -18.41 -4.90
CA ILE A 140 -6.86 -18.03 -5.72
C ILE A 140 -5.67 -18.96 -5.45
N LEU A 141 -5.43 -19.30 -4.18
CA LEU A 141 -4.32 -20.16 -3.77
C LEU A 141 -4.76 -21.61 -3.67
N ASP A 142 -3.82 -22.53 -3.89
CA ASP A 142 -4.08 -23.94 -3.55
C ASP A 142 -4.19 -24.13 -2.03
N LYS A 143 -4.65 -25.30 -1.59
CA LYS A 143 -4.90 -25.56 -0.16
C LYS A 143 -3.67 -25.35 0.73
N LYS A 144 -2.47 -25.68 0.23
CA LYS A 144 -1.23 -25.60 0.99
C LYS A 144 -0.78 -24.15 1.11
N ASP A 145 -0.80 -23.42 0.00
CA ASP A 145 -0.44 -22.01 -0.04
C ASP A 145 -1.46 -21.14 0.69
N PHE A 146 -2.75 -21.46 0.59
CA PHE A 146 -3.81 -20.82 1.36
C PHE A 146 -3.59 -20.96 2.87
N ALA A 147 -3.26 -22.17 3.36
CA ALA A 147 -2.98 -22.39 4.77
C ALA A 147 -1.77 -21.59 5.25
N LYS A 148 -0.70 -21.55 4.44
CA LYS A 148 0.51 -20.76 4.71
C LYS A 148 0.23 -19.26 4.72
N PHE A 149 -0.59 -18.78 3.78
CA PHE A 149 -1.05 -17.40 3.73
C PHE A 149 -1.85 -17.03 4.98
N MET A 150 -2.89 -17.82 5.30
CA MET A 150 -3.76 -17.62 6.46
C MET A 150 -2.96 -17.50 7.77
N VAL A 151 -2.09 -18.46 8.05
CA VAL A 151 -1.26 -18.45 9.26
C VAL A 151 -0.33 -17.23 9.28
N GLY A 152 0.27 -16.90 8.15
CA GLY A 152 1.17 -15.75 8.05
C GLY A 152 0.46 -14.41 8.23
N THR A 153 -0.73 -14.23 7.65
CA THR A 153 -1.53 -13.01 7.79
C THR A 153 -2.03 -12.83 9.21
N ILE A 154 -2.50 -13.90 9.87
CA ILE A 154 -2.86 -13.85 11.29
C ILE A 154 -1.65 -13.42 12.11
N ARG A 155 -0.50 -14.07 11.92
CA ARG A 155 0.72 -13.73 12.67
C ARG A 155 1.21 -12.30 12.44
N LEU A 156 1.12 -11.81 11.19
CA LEU A 156 1.54 -10.47 10.82
C LEU A 156 0.65 -9.41 11.48
N LEU A 157 -0.66 -9.64 11.53
CA LEU A 157 -1.64 -8.65 11.98
C LEU A 157 -2.12 -8.84 13.43
N ALA A 158 -1.67 -9.89 14.13
CA ALA A 158 -2.04 -10.19 15.52
C ALA A 158 -1.26 -9.39 16.59
N MET A 159 -0.30 -8.55 16.21
CA MET A 159 0.42 -7.69 17.16
C MET A 159 -0.35 -6.39 17.45
N GLU A 160 -0.15 -5.82 18.65
CA GLU A 160 -0.90 -4.68 19.22
C GLU A 160 -1.42 -3.67 18.18
N HIS A 161 -2.74 -3.61 18.10
CA HIS A 161 -3.45 -2.93 17.02
C HIS A 161 -3.47 -1.41 17.20
N THR A 162 -2.53 -0.74 16.53
CA THR A 162 -2.75 0.62 16.04
C THR A 162 -3.88 0.61 14.98
N ASP A 163 -4.51 1.75 14.69
CA ASP A 163 -5.52 1.91 13.61
C ASP A 163 -4.96 1.68 12.19
N ASP A 164 -3.81 1.01 12.08
CA ASP A 164 -2.97 0.88 10.90
C ASP A 164 -2.52 -0.58 10.73
N PHE A 165 -2.19 -0.99 9.51
CA PHE A 165 -1.74 -2.35 9.22
C PHE A 165 -0.26 -2.58 9.56
N LEU A 166 0.65 -1.85 8.92
CA LEU A 166 2.10 -2.10 8.91
C LEU A 166 2.92 -0.84 9.22
N LEU A 167 2.37 0.35 8.97
CA LEU A 167 3.03 1.63 9.11
C LEU A 167 2.20 2.55 10.00
N LYS A 168 2.84 3.29 10.91
CA LYS A 168 2.13 4.24 11.78
C LYS A 168 1.68 5.46 10.97
N SER A 169 0.38 5.59 10.70
CA SER A 169 -0.17 6.71 9.93
C SER A 169 0.05 8.05 10.62
N ASP A 170 0.17 8.09 11.95
CA ASP A 170 0.48 9.32 12.70
C ASP A 170 1.91 9.82 12.45
N TYR A 171 2.86 8.91 12.19
CA TYR A 171 4.21 9.29 11.75
C TYR A 171 4.17 9.88 10.34
N ILE A 172 3.41 9.26 9.43
CA ILE A 172 3.22 9.73 8.05
C ILE A 172 2.56 11.10 8.03
N LYS A 173 1.49 11.29 8.83
CA LYS A 173 0.86 12.58 9.07
C LYS A 173 1.89 13.64 9.44
N SER A 174 2.68 13.36 10.48
CA SER A 174 3.69 14.29 10.99
C SER A 174 4.78 14.60 9.96
N TYR A 175 5.07 13.65 9.07
CA TYR A 175 6.02 13.83 7.97
C TYR A 175 5.46 14.79 6.90
N ILE A 176 4.20 14.63 6.51
CA ILE A 176 3.51 15.50 5.54
C ILE A 176 3.42 16.94 6.05
N GLU A 177 3.07 17.11 7.33
CA GLU A 177 2.94 18.44 7.95
C GLU A 177 4.25 19.23 8.01
N LYS A 178 5.40 18.55 7.84
CA LYS A 178 6.74 19.15 7.84
C LYS A 178 7.32 19.37 6.43
N SER A 179 6.61 18.98 5.37
CA SER A 179 7.11 19.08 4.00
C SER A 179 6.68 20.39 3.32
N SER A 180 7.52 20.93 2.42
CA SER A 180 7.11 21.99 1.50
C SER A 180 6.33 21.39 0.32
N LYS A 181 5.47 22.22 -0.29
CA LYS A 181 4.53 21.82 -1.35
C LYS A 181 4.44 22.92 -2.41
N GLU A 182 5.53 23.64 -2.61
CA GLU A 182 5.58 24.89 -3.40
C GLU A 182 5.55 24.66 -4.92
N ASN A 183 6.08 23.54 -5.41
CA ASN A 183 6.08 23.25 -6.85
C ASN A 183 4.83 22.48 -7.30
N LYS A 184 4.60 22.49 -8.62
CA LYS A 184 3.57 21.68 -9.25
C LYS A 184 3.96 20.19 -9.18
N LEU A 185 3.00 19.35 -8.76
CA LEU A 185 3.14 17.91 -8.80
C LEU A 185 3.25 17.40 -10.24
N ASN A 186 4.22 16.52 -10.49
CA ASN A 186 4.32 15.76 -11.72
C ASN A 186 3.50 14.48 -11.62
N ILE A 187 2.51 14.33 -12.49
CA ILE A 187 1.70 13.11 -12.61
C ILE A 187 2.02 12.45 -13.95
N SER A 188 2.39 11.18 -13.89
CA SER A 188 2.71 10.32 -15.03
C SER A 188 1.51 9.48 -15.50
N MET A 189 0.45 9.43 -14.69
CA MET A 189 -0.79 8.73 -14.98
C MET A 189 -1.45 9.25 -16.26
N PRO A 190 -1.91 8.38 -17.17
CA PRO A 190 -2.72 8.79 -18.32
C PRO A 190 -4.03 9.45 -17.87
N ASP A 191 -4.50 10.46 -18.61
CA ASP A 191 -5.70 11.24 -18.29
C ASP A 191 -6.95 10.37 -18.01
N GLU A 192 -7.13 9.27 -18.75
CA GLU A 192 -8.25 8.35 -18.57
C GLU A 192 -8.21 7.66 -17.20
N VAL A 193 -7.01 7.23 -16.79
CA VAL A 193 -6.78 6.56 -15.51
C VAL A 193 -6.92 7.57 -14.37
N TYR A 194 -6.44 8.79 -14.57
CA TYR A 194 -6.61 9.91 -13.64
C TYR A 194 -8.10 10.23 -13.42
N LYS A 195 -8.87 10.39 -14.50
CA LYS A 195 -10.33 10.63 -14.44
C LYS A 195 -11.10 9.48 -13.80
N LYS A 196 -10.62 8.24 -13.96
CA LYS A 196 -11.22 7.06 -13.34
C LYS A 196 -10.99 7.02 -11.83
N TYR A 197 -9.75 7.24 -11.37
CA TYR A 197 -9.38 6.98 -9.96
C TYR A 197 -9.44 8.19 -9.03
N LEU A 198 -9.25 9.40 -9.53
CA LEU A 198 -9.35 10.61 -8.72
C LEU A 198 -10.67 10.69 -7.92
N PRO A 199 -11.87 10.59 -8.53
CA PRO A 199 -13.12 10.67 -7.78
C PRO A 199 -13.28 9.51 -6.78
N LEU A 200 -12.79 8.33 -7.12
CA LEU A 200 -12.87 7.15 -6.25
C LEU A 200 -11.96 7.29 -5.02
N ILE A 201 -10.77 7.86 -5.17
CA ILE A 201 -9.88 8.16 -4.04
C ILE A 201 -10.51 9.21 -3.12
N GLU A 202 -11.07 10.26 -3.71
CA GLU A 202 -11.75 11.30 -2.94
C GLU A 202 -12.92 10.73 -2.13
N GLU A 203 -13.82 10.00 -2.80
CA GLU A 203 -15.05 9.48 -2.20
C GLU A 203 -14.79 8.31 -1.24
N LYS A 204 -14.06 7.29 -1.69
CA LYS A 204 -13.94 6.02 -0.96
C LYS A 204 -12.82 6.00 0.08
N ILE A 205 -11.94 6.99 0.08
CA ILE A 205 -10.80 7.04 0.99
C ILE A 205 -10.82 8.33 1.81
N LEU A 206 -10.72 9.48 1.15
CA LEU A 206 -10.56 10.76 1.86
C LEU A 206 -11.83 11.20 2.59
N LYS A 207 -13.02 10.93 2.02
CA LYS A 207 -14.32 11.27 2.62
C LYS A 207 -15.00 10.11 3.36
N ALA A 208 -14.40 8.91 3.33
CA ALA A 208 -14.96 7.70 3.92
C ALA A 208 -14.99 7.69 5.45
#